data_AF-A0AAJ7X0H4-F1
#
_entry.id   AF-A0AAJ7X0H4-F1
#
_cell.length_a   1.000
_cell.length_b   1.000
_cell.length_c   1.000
_cell.angle_alpha   90.00
_cell.angle_beta   90.00
_cell.angle_gamma   90.00
#
_symmetry.space_group_name_H-M   'P 1'
#
loop_
_entity.id
_entity.type
_entity.pdbx_description
1 polymer ?
#
loop_
_entity_poly.entity_id
_entity_poly.type
_entity_poly.pdbx_seq_one_letter_code
_entity_poly.pdbx_strand_id
1 'polypeptide(L)'
;MTMLCILHSSTAPNLLPGFQCSDLTGEETAKSFVTLISANGGSLSPTQASCLASGLSSVDLDQDVPSSVLIYVDAKKFTIEQPACIPLFTSLGKADINKLPKDKSRTSLLTRALSCLDKPTGLSLTASDVAVLGNLSCELSGEQIQSADIGILDNLKQCKVYTAAQATSIEAKLTSKYGASSTWTYQNLRDMGDMVTTLSNNTLTGITSTTALGALIEYVTAQTQVMDVRPDRLRFSPDLKLIQVRLKAQSGTSGRRRKRATCSGAQLTRQDILTRGQALAQMSAADLGGCISDAVFIESVDDLGKLSFSSDQLAVFMAKIKSVFKWPTSTDTLANIGNLALAFTPAEIQELDLSSIDLVGKLSKTQGWSTVQIQAVTKNFMNGKTIAGLTSTDLRSLGVFVTGLSDLSILDPAAFKDAAEALGSVDKYSLSQLRTLWKKANDSFQQTPSQWPTGTISQLGTIVAGASADDINNLTLAQKAEIKPAAIPLIPREVFSALSPETIRALGFSSLMSITTQQYNSLNPASQDILSTRFPNTFLTYVIPPSAGPGLLNVPPSAVAAAQGLHMAVKTLVAAMLLPSLCLLLA
;
A
#
# COMPACT_ATOMS: atom_id res chain seq x y z
N MET A 1 31.46 26.39 12.36
CA MET A 1 30.44 27.22 13.03
C MET A 1 29.10 27.23 12.29
N THR A 2 29.10 27.27 10.95
CA THR A 2 27.88 27.25 10.11
C THR A 2 27.05 25.96 10.22
N MET A 3 27.69 24.79 10.34
CA MET A 3 27.01 23.49 10.53
C MET A 3 26.27 23.37 11.88
N LEU A 4 26.79 23.99 12.94
CA LEU A 4 26.14 23.99 14.27
C LEU A 4 24.92 24.91 14.32
N CYS A 5 24.85 25.94 13.46
CA CYS A 5 23.70 26.85 13.40
C CYS A 5 22.45 26.21 12.75
N ILE A 6 22.59 25.14 11.96
CA ILE A 6 21.45 24.43 11.35
C ILE A 6 20.59 23.73 12.42
N LEU A 7 21.14 23.47 13.61
CA LEU A 7 20.50 22.71 14.68
C LEU A 7 19.46 23.49 15.53
N HIS A 8 19.22 24.78 15.29
CA HIS A 8 18.48 25.63 16.25
C HIS A 8 17.12 26.21 15.80
N SER A 9 16.45 25.68 14.76
CA SER A 9 15.11 26.16 14.37
C SER A 9 14.05 25.07 14.14
N SER A 10 13.17 24.93 15.16
CA SER A 10 11.76 24.45 15.13
C SER A 10 11.39 22.95 15.38
N THR A 11 10.78 22.74 16.56
CA THR A 11 9.55 22.02 16.99
C THR A 11 9.11 20.60 16.52
N ALA A 12 9.94 19.76 15.91
CA ALA A 12 9.63 18.32 15.83
C ALA A 12 10.58 17.50 16.74
N PRO A 13 10.10 16.84 17.81
CA PRO A 13 10.96 16.00 18.63
C PRO A 13 11.29 14.72 17.84
N ASN A 14 12.58 14.50 17.56
CA ASN A 14 13.20 13.30 16.94
C ASN A 14 13.56 13.35 15.44
N LEU A 15 13.46 14.49 14.76
CA LEU A 15 14.11 14.69 13.46
C LEU A 15 15.31 15.62 13.65
N LEU A 16 16.51 15.20 13.23
CA LEU A 16 17.66 16.09 13.12
C LEU A 16 17.24 17.30 12.25
N PRO A 17 17.43 18.55 12.72
CA PRO A 17 17.14 19.75 11.95
C PRO A 17 17.77 19.65 10.55
N GLY A 18 16.91 19.84 9.54
CA GLY A 18 17.12 19.33 8.19
C GLY A 18 18.21 20.04 7.41
N PHE A 19 19.20 19.26 6.96
CA PHE A 19 19.95 19.61 5.76
C PHE A 19 19.14 19.20 4.52
N GLN A 20 19.21 20.01 3.48
CA GLN A 20 18.68 19.73 2.16
C GLN A 20 19.74 19.00 1.33
N CYS A 21 19.32 18.22 0.33
CA CYS A 21 20.27 17.56 -0.57
C CYS A 21 21.24 18.55 -1.25
N SER A 22 20.83 19.81 -1.42
CA SER A 22 21.66 20.90 -1.94
C SER A 22 22.82 21.31 -1.01
N ASP A 23 22.73 21.01 0.29
CA ASP A 23 23.78 21.31 1.27
C ASP A 23 24.97 20.35 1.15
N LEU A 24 24.79 19.25 0.41
CA LEU A 24 25.83 18.27 0.11
C LEU A 24 26.60 18.71 -1.15
N THR A 25 27.58 19.60 -0.97
CA THR A 25 28.39 20.15 -2.07
C THR A 25 29.56 19.25 -2.50
N GLY A 26 29.67 18.05 -1.93
CA GLY A 26 30.69 17.07 -2.28
C GLY A 26 30.88 16.00 -1.21
N GLU A 27 31.81 15.08 -1.45
CA GLU A 27 32.04 13.91 -0.59
C GLU A 27 32.41 14.28 0.86
N GLU A 28 33.23 15.31 1.07
CA GLU A 28 33.64 15.75 2.41
C GLU A 28 32.45 16.19 3.26
N THR A 29 31.51 16.92 2.66
CA THR A 29 30.28 17.35 3.35
C THR A 29 29.39 16.15 3.68
N ALA A 30 29.28 15.18 2.76
CA ALA A 30 28.54 13.95 3.00
C ALA A 30 29.15 13.13 4.14
N LYS A 31 30.47 12.91 4.13
CA LYS A 31 31.21 12.25 5.21
C LYS A 31 31.02 12.96 6.55
N SER A 32 31.09 14.30 6.57
CA SER A 32 30.88 15.10 7.77
C SER A 32 29.47 14.94 8.35
N PHE A 33 28.44 14.94 7.49
CA PHE A 33 27.06 14.70 7.91
C PHE A 33 26.85 13.28 8.42
N VAL A 34 27.44 12.27 7.77
CA VAL A 34 27.40 10.88 8.26
C VAL A 34 27.95 10.81 9.68
N THR A 35 29.16 11.34 9.92
CA THR A 35 29.77 11.37 11.25
C THR A 35 28.89 12.07 12.29
N LEU A 36 28.27 13.19 11.92
CA LEU A 36 27.35 13.93 12.80
C LEU A 36 26.12 13.08 13.19
N ILE A 37 25.52 12.38 12.23
CA ILE A 37 24.33 11.55 12.44
C ILE A 37 24.67 10.33 13.30
N SER A 38 25.80 9.69 13.04
CA SER A 38 26.27 8.55 13.82
C SER A 38 26.58 8.92 15.27
N ALA A 39 27.12 10.13 15.51
CA ALA A 39 27.44 10.61 16.85
C ALA A 39 26.21 11.05 17.65
N ASN A 40 25.24 11.72 17.02
CA ASN A 40 24.11 12.34 17.71
C ASN A 40 22.82 11.51 17.66
N GLY A 41 22.76 10.49 16.80
CA GLY A 41 21.55 9.78 16.49
C GLY A 41 20.51 10.66 15.76
N GLY A 42 19.37 10.05 15.41
CA GLY A 42 18.27 10.72 14.72
C GLY A 42 17.80 9.95 13.49
N SER A 43 16.56 10.21 13.05
CA SER A 43 16.00 9.58 11.86
C SER A 43 16.17 10.49 10.64
N LEU A 44 16.63 9.91 9.52
CA LEU A 44 16.64 10.57 8.22
C LEU A 44 15.38 10.23 7.44
N SER A 45 14.84 11.20 6.69
CA SER A 45 13.88 10.89 5.63
C SER A 45 14.56 10.04 4.53
N PRO A 46 13.78 9.25 3.75
CA PRO A 46 14.32 8.52 2.59
C PRO A 46 15.10 9.40 1.62
N THR A 47 14.64 10.63 1.38
CA THR A 47 15.31 11.59 0.50
C THR A 47 16.66 12.02 1.08
N GLN A 48 16.72 12.39 2.36
CA GLN A 48 17.99 12.76 3.01
C GLN A 48 19.00 11.60 3.01
N ALA A 49 18.55 10.40 3.38
CA ALA A 49 19.39 9.22 3.39
C ALA A 49 19.91 8.86 1.99
N SER A 50 19.05 8.90 0.97
CA SER A 50 19.44 8.62 -0.42
C SER A 50 20.40 9.68 -0.98
N CYS A 51 20.19 10.96 -0.69
CA CYS A 51 21.12 12.01 -1.12
C CYS A 51 22.48 11.88 -0.42
N LEU A 52 22.49 11.63 0.89
CA LEU A 52 23.72 11.40 1.65
C LEU A 52 24.51 10.22 1.09
N ALA A 53 23.83 9.10 0.81
CA ALA A 53 24.40 7.94 0.16
C ALA A 53 24.98 8.24 -1.24
N SER A 54 24.31 9.10 -2.01
CA SER A 54 24.79 9.47 -3.35
C SER A 54 26.09 10.28 -3.32
N GLY A 55 26.29 11.10 -2.27
CA GLY A 55 27.48 11.93 -2.08
C GLY A 55 28.73 11.16 -1.63
N LEU A 56 28.59 9.90 -1.18
CA LEU A 56 29.71 9.05 -0.82
C LEU A 56 30.32 8.43 -2.09
N SER A 57 31.63 8.58 -2.32
CA SER A 57 32.30 7.97 -3.48
C SER A 57 32.66 6.50 -3.23
N SER A 58 32.98 6.19 -1.98
CA SER A 58 33.32 4.87 -1.45
C SER A 58 32.76 4.77 -0.03
N VAL A 59 32.51 3.55 0.43
CA VAL A 59 32.19 3.27 1.83
C VAL A 59 33.31 2.41 2.38
N ASP A 60 34.26 3.08 3.04
CA ASP A 60 35.35 2.44 3.78
C ASP A 60 34.97 2.21 5.24
N LEU A 61 35.65 1.24 5.85
CA LEU A 61 35.39 0.67 7.17
C LEU A 61 35.53 1.63 8.34
N ASP A 62 36.18 2.77 8.11
CA ASP A 62 36.54 3.72 9.17
C ASP A 62 35.41 4.68 9.50
N GLN A 63 34.29 4.60 8.78
CA GLN A 63 33.09 5.39 9.05
C GLN A 63 31.95 4.49 9.50
N ASP A 64 31.43 4.76 10.70
CA ASP A 64 30.23 4.12 11.23
C ASP A 64 29.00 4.65 10.49
N VAL A 65 28.87 4.29 9.20
CA VAL A 65 27.78 4.75 8.35
C VAL A 65 26.48 4.07 8.79
N PRO A 66 25.42 4.81 9.13
CA PRO A 66 24.17 4.20 9.58
C PRO A 66 23.56 3.29 8.51
N SER A 67 22.98 2.16 8.92
CA SER A 67 22.31 1.20 8.02
C SER A 67 21.19 1.85 7.19
N SER A 68 20.53 2.89 7.74
CA SER A 68 19.54 3.70 7.06
C SER A 68 20.07 4.50 5.87
N VAL A 69 21.38 4.76 5.81
CA VAL A 69 22.09 5.40 4.69
C VAL A 69 22.69 4.34 3.78
N LEU A 70 23.35 3.33 4.35
CA LEU A 70 24.01 2.25 3.60
C LEU A 70 23.07 1.58 2.58
N ILE A 71 21.79 1.41 2.93
CA ILE A 71 20.81 0.78 2.05
C ILE A 71 20.59 1.51 0.72
N TYR A 72 20.91 2.80 0.62
CA TYR A 72 20.79 3.58 -0.60
C TYR A 72 22.10 3.74 -1.39
N VAL A 73 23.22 3.23 -0.87
CA VAL A 73 24.52 3.30 -1.54
C VAL A 73 24.53 2.31 -2.71
N ASP A 74 25.08 2.73 -3.86
CA ASP A 74 25.29 1.83 -4.99
C ASP A 74 26.21 0.67 -4.56
N ALA A 75 25.75 -0.57 -4.78
CA ALA A 75 26.50 -1.79 -4.48
C ALA A 75 27.95 -1.76 -5.02
N LYS A 76 28.22 -1.08 -6.13
CA LYS A 76 29.56 -0.94 -6.70
C LYS A 76 30.55 -0.19 -5.80
N LYS A 77 30.06 0.73 -4.96
CA LYS A 77 30.87 1.56 -4.05
C LYS A 77 31.31 0.86 -2.76
N PHE A 78 30.85 -0.38 -2.55
CA PHE A 78 31.24 -1.18 -1.39
C PHE A 78 32.55 -1.92 -1.66
N THR A 79 33.50 -1.77 -0.74
CA THR A 79 34.73 -2.56 -0.70
C THR A 79 34.41 -3.99 -0.22
N ILE A 80 34.86 -5.00 -0.97
CA ILE A 80 34.60 -6.43 -0.68
C ILE A 80 35.84 -7.18 -0.19
N GLU A 81 36.91 -6.47 0.14
CA GLU A 81 38.12 -7.09 0.66
C GLU A 81 37.85 -7.64 2.07
N GLN A 82 38.35 -8.83 2.36
CA GLN A 82 38.26 -9.47 3.67
C GLN A 82 39.44 -9.02 4.57
N PRO A 83 39.29 -8.93 5.91
CA PRO A 83 38.07 -9.19 6.72
C PRO A 83 37.10 -8.00 6.80
N ALA A 84 37.49 -6.93 6.14
CA ALA A 84 36.89 -5.62 6.17
C ALA A 84 35.38 -5.60 5.85
N CYS A 85 34.95 -6.32 4.81
CA CYS A 85 33.56 -6.24 4.36
C CYS A 85 32.54 -6.85 5.34
N ILE A 86 32.94 -7.71 6.29
CA ILE A 86 32.01 -8.42 7.18
C ILE A 86 31.27 -7.46 8.13
N PRO A 87 31.93 -6.58 8.90
CA PRO A 87 31.25 -5.54 9.68
C PRO A 87 30.32 -4.66 8.85
N LEU A 88 30.74 -4.29 7.64
CA LEU A 88 29.96 -3.44 6.73
C LEU A 88 28.65 -4.10 6.31
N PHE A 89 28.70 -5.36 5.84
CA PHE A 89 27.50 -6.10 5.47
C PHE A 89 26.64 -6.48 6.68
N THR A 90 27.26 -6.71 7.85
CA THR A 90 26.53 -6.89 9.11
C THR A 90 25.73 -5.64 9.50
N SER A 91 26.29 -4.44 9.28
CA SER A 91 25.58 -3.18 9.50
C SER A 91 24.48 -2.97 8.46
N LEU A 92 24.78 -3.16 7.16
CA LEU A 92 23.80 -3.08 6.07
C LEU A 92 22.65 -4.07 6.25
N GLY A 93 22.93 -5.29 6.71
CA GLY A 93 21.94 -6.33 6.96
C GLY A 93 20.88 -5.93 8.00
N LYS A 94 21.15 -4.93 8.84
CA LYS A 94 20.16 -4.37 9.78
C LYS A 94 19.21 -3.38 9.12
N ALA A 95 19.51 -2.90 7.91
CA ALA A 95 18.67 -1.93 7.23
C ALA A 95 17.31 -2.53 6.84
N ASP A 96 16.28 -1.69 6.80
CA ASP A 96 14.98 -2.10 6.27
C ASP A 96 15.06 -2.21 4.74
N ILE A 97 15.18 -3.45 4.25
CA ILE A 97 15.25 -3.76 2.82
C ILE A 97 14.01 -3.27 2.06
N ASN A 98 12.88 -3.09 2.74
CA ASN A 98 11.62 -2.58 2.16
C ASN A 98 11.65 -1.09 1.82
N LYS A 99 12.76 -0.40 2.10
CA LYS A 99 13.04 0.96 1.60
C LYS A 99 13.57 0.98 0.17
N LEU A 100 13.99 -0.17 -0.36
CA LEU A 100 14.35 -0.33 -1.76
C LEU A 100 13.23 -1.02 -2.55
N PRO A 101 13.08 -0.70 -3.84
CA PRO A 101 12.26 -1.50 -4.75
C PRO A 101 12.78 -2.95 -4.83
N LYS A 102 11.88 -3.92 -5.03
CA LYS A 102 12.24 -5.33 -5.18
C LYS A 102 12.74 -5.64 -6.60
N ASP A 103 13.91 -5.11 -6.92
CA ASP A 103 14.57 -5.23 -8.24
C ASP A 103 16.07 -5.57 -8.09
N LYS A 104 16.85 -5.41 -9.17
CA LYS A 104 18.26 -5.79 -9.16
C LYS A 104 19.12 -4.97 -8.18
N SER A 105 18.63 -3.85 -7.65
CA SER A 105 19.32 -3.09 -6.60
C SER A 105 19.53 -3.98 -5.37
N ARG A 106 18.48 -4.68 -4.92
CA ARG A 106 18.57 -5.57 -3.77
C ARG A 106 19.39 -6.84 -4.07
N THR A 107 19.19 -7.43 -5.25
CA THR A 107 19.96 -8.64 -5.63
C THR A 107 21.45 -8.34 -5.82
N SER A 108 21.80 -7.12 -6.27
CA SER A 108 23.21 -6.69 -6.37
C SER A 108 23.85 -6.56 -4.99
N LEU A 109 23.13 -6.01 -4.00
CA LEU A 109 23.60 -5.95 -2.61
C LEU A 109 23.78 -7.36 -2.03
N LEU A 110 22.81 -8.26 -2.22
CA LEU A 110 22.95 -9.65 -1.81
C LEU A 110 24.16 -10.32 -2.48
N THR A 111 24.34 -10.14 -3.79
CA THR A 111 25.46 -10.73 -4.53
C THR A 111 26.80 -10.30 -3.93
N ARG A 112 26.96 -9.01 -3.60
CA ARG A 112 28.18 -8.52 -2.97
C ARG A 112 28.37 -9.03 -1.54
N ALA A 113 27.29 -9.15 -0.77
CA ALA A 113 27.35 -9.72 0.58
C ALA A 113 27.77 -11.21 0.53
N LEU A 114 27.25 -11.97 -0.44
CA LEU A 114 27.65 -13.36 -0.68
C LEU A 114 29.10 -13.49 -1.16
N SER A 115 29.57 -12.58 -2.03
CA SER A 115 31.00 -12.50 -2.39
C SER A 115 31.86 -12.18 -1.18
N CYS A 116 31.42 -11.26 -0.31
CA CYS A 116 32.11 -10.99 0.95
C CYS A 116 32.23 -12.28 1.75
N LEU A 117 31.16 -13.04 1.94
CA LEU A 117 31.18 -14.29 2.71
C LEU A 117 31.93 -15.47 2.05
N ASP A 118 32.62 -15.27 0.93
CA ASP A 118 33.21 -16.33 0.10
C ASP A 118 32.20 -17.43 -0.29
N LYS A 119 30.93 -17.04 -0.44
CA LYS A 119 29.80 -17.93 -0.77
C LYS A 119 29.02 -17.42 -1.98
N PRO A 120 29.62 -17.31 -3.18
CA PRO A 120 28.98 -16.74 -4.36
C PRO A 120 27.69 -17.46 -4.78
N THR A 121 27.57 -18.76 -4.49
CA THR A 121 26.34 -19.54 -4.75
C THR A 121 25.28 -19.36 -3.66
N GLY A 122 25.66 -18.85 -2.48
CA GLY A 122 24.78 -18.67 -1.32
C GLY A 122 24.22 -19.99 -0.73
N LEU A 123 24.86 -21.12 -1.01
CA LEU A 123 24.47 -22.41 -0.45
C LEU A 123 25.18 -22.68 0.89
N SER A 124 24.53 -23.49 1.73
CA SER A 124 25.08 -23.93 3.03
C SER A 124 25.50 -22.74 3.93
N LEU A 125 24.64 -21.72 4.02
CA LEU A 125 24.85 -20.55 4.88
C LEU A 125 24.78 -20.97 6.35
N THR A 126 25.86 -20.72 7.11
CA THR A 126 25.95 -20.99 8.55
C THR A 126 25.22 -19.92 9.35
N ALA A 127 25.02 -20.15 10.65
CA ALA A 127 24.45 -19.13 11.55
C ALA A 127 25.21 -17.79 11.49
N SER A 128 26.54 -17.82 11.34
CA SER A 128 27.35 -16.59 11.20
C SER A 128 27.09 -15.88 9.88
N ASP A 129 26.96 -16.62 8.77
CA ASP A 129 26.65 -16.04 7.46
C ASP A 129 25.26 -15.37 7.46
N VAL A 130 24.28 -16.06 8.07
CA VAL A 130 22.91 -15.55 8.23
C VAL A 130 22.89 -14.26 9.06
N ALA A 131 23.72 -14.16 10.10
CA ALA A 131 23.84 -12.95 10.91
C ALA A 131 24.43 -11.77 10.12
N VAL A 132 25.41 -12.02 9.25
CA VAL A 132 25.98 -10.99 8.36
C VAL A 132 24.97 -10.53 7.31
N LEU A 133 24.23 -11.45 6.69
CA LEU A 133 23.24 -11.11 5.66
C LEU A 133 22.08 -10.29 6.21
N GLY A 134 21.60 -10.60 7.41
CA GLY A 134 20.44 -9.93 8.01
C GLY A 134 19.25 -9.88 7.04
N ASN A 135 18.65 -8.72 6.86
CA ASN A 135 17.51 -8.49 5.96
C ASN A 135 17.82 -8.65 4.46
N LEU A 136 19.10 -8.75 4.04
CA LEU A 136 19.43 -9.14 2.65
C LEU A 136 18.99 -10.58 2.35
N SER A 137 18.76 -11.38 3.39
CA SER A 137 18.16 -12.72 3.31
C SER A 137 16.84 -12.75 2.54
N CYS A 138 16.11 -11.62 2.47
CA CYS A 138 14.86 -11.49 1.72
C CYS A 138 15.00 -11.72 0.21
N GLU A 139 16.21 -11.62 -0.32
CA GLU A 139 16.50 -11.82 -1.74
C GLU A 139 17.13 -13.18 -2.05
N LEU A 140 17.35 -14.04 -1.03
CA LEU A 140 17.83 -15.40 -1.24
C LEU A 140 16.80 -16.23 -2.03
N SER A 141 17.27 -17.04 -2.96
CA SER A 141 16.43 -18.02 -3.67
C SER A 141 15.90 -19.11 -2.73
N GLY A 142 14.90 -19.87 -3.19
CA GLY A 142 14.36 -20.99 -2.41
C GLY A 142 15.43 -22.02 -2.03
N GLU A 143 16.36 -22.33 -2.93
CA GLU A 143 17.43 -23.31 -2.66
C GLU A 143 18.43 -22.81 -1.62
N GLN A 144 18.82 -21.53 -1.72
CA GLN A 144 19.71 -20.88 -0.75
C GLN A 144 19.05 -20.81 0.63
N ILE A 145 17.76 -20.45 0.69
CA ILE A 145 17.01 -20.52 1.95
C ILE A 145 17.04 -21.94 2.47
N GLN A 146 16.64 -22.94 1.68
CA GLN A 146 16.53 -24.34 2.12
C GLN A 146 17.83 -24.83 2.79
N SER A 147 18.98 -24.57 2.17
CA SER A 147 20.30 -24.99 2.66
C SER A 147 20.89 -24.13 3.78
N ALA A 148 20.30 -22.98 4.11
CA ALA A 148 20.77 -22.10 5.18
C ALA A 148 20.48 -22.63 6.59
N ASP A 149 21.18 -22.12 7.58
CA ASP A 149 20.89 -22.31 9.00
C ASP A 149 19.45 -21.91 9.36
N ILE A 150 18.85 -22.58 10.34
CA ILE A 150 17.44 -22.35 10.73
C ILE A 150 17.19 -20.93 11.29
N GLY A 151 18.23 -20.25 11.78
CA GLY A 151 18.18 -18.85 12.20
C GLY A 151 17.77 -17.88 11.10
N ILE A 152 17.81 -18.29 9.82
CA ILE A 152 17.37 -17.47 8.68
C ILE A 152 15.91 -17.01 8.81
N LEU A 153 15.06 -17.78 9.50
CA LEU A 153 13.66 -17.44 9.73
C LEU A 153 13.49 -16.11 10.49
N ASP A 154 14.44 -15.74 11.35
CA ASP A 154 14.39 -14.47 12.09
C ASP A 154 14.64 -13.24 11.21
N ASN A 155 15.43 -13.40 10.14
CA ASN A 155 15.59 -12.38 9.12
C ASN A 155 14.37 -12.35 8.19
N LEU A 156 13.88 -13.54 7.80
CA LEU A 156 12.82 -13.67 6.80
C LEU A 156 11.45 -13.11 7.24
N LYS A 157 11.17 -13.04 8.54
CA LYS A 157 9.90 -12.52 9.06
C LYS A 157 9.60 -11.05 8.70
N GLN A 158 10.60 -10.28 8.24
CA GLN A 158 10.48 -8.86 7.91
C GLN A 158 10.41 -8.57 6.39
N CYS A 159 10.42 -9.61 5.54
CA CYS A 159 10.55 -9.45 4.10
C CYS A 159 9.29 -9.01 3.35
N LYS A 160 8.12 -8.99 4.02
CA LYS A 160 6.79 -8.63 3.50
C LYS A 160 6.23 -9.52 2.39
N VAL A 161 7.03 -9.81 1.35
CA VAL A 161 6.62 -10.52 0.14
C VAL A 161 7.67 -11.56 -0.26
N TYR A 162 7.21 -12.76 -0.61
CA TYR A 162 8.04 -13.90 -0.98
C TYR A 162 7.71 -14.41 -2.39
N THR A 163 8.69 -14.99 -3.08
CA THR A 163 8.45 -15.74 -4.32
C THR A 163 7.88 -17.13 -4.00
N ALA A 164 7.29 -17.82 -4.98
CA ALA A 164 6.76 -19.17 -4.79
C ALA A 164 7.85 -20.18 -4.34
N ALA A 165 9.06 -20.06 -4.90
CA ALA A 165 10.19 -20.90 -4.51
C ALA A 165 10.64 -20.61 -3.08
N GLN A 166 10.72 -19.33 -2.69
CA GLN A 166 11.01 -18.94 -1.30
C GLN A 166 9.94 -19.47 -0.35
N ALA A 167 8.66 -19.31 -0.68
CA ALA A 167 7.55 -19.75 0.15
C ALA A 167 7.62 -21.26 0.47
N THR A 168 7.93 -22.09 -0.52
CA THR A 168 8.10 -23.54 -0.34
C THR A 168 9.21 -23.86 0.67
N SER A 169 10.38 -23.24 0.53
CA SER A 169 11.51 -23.48 1.43
C SER A 169 11.29 -22.91 2.83
N ILE A 170 10.60 -21.77 2.93
CA ILE A 170 10.20 -21.17 4.22
C ILE A 170 9.25 -22.09 4.95
N GLU A 171 8.19 -22.58 4.28
CA GLU A 171 7.24 -23.52 4.87
C GLU A 171 7.93 -24.80 5.36
N ALA A 172 8.85 -25.37 4.58
CA ALA A 172 9.63 -26.54 4.98
C ALA A 172 10.43 -26.27 6.26
N LYS A 173 11.10 -25.12 6.36
CA LYS A 173 11.82 -24.70 7.56
C LYS A 173 10.91 -24.43 8.76
N LEU A 174 9.77 -23.79 8.55
CA LEU A 174 8.79 -23.54 9.61
C LEU A 174 8.29 -24.86 10.20
N THR A 175 7.99 -25.84 9.35
CA THR A 175 7.55 -27.18 9.77
C THR A 175 8.66 -27.93 10.48
N SER A 176 9.92 -27.76 10.06
CA SER A 176 11.08 -28.31 10.77
C SER A 176 11.31 -27.66 12.14
N LYS A 177 11.03 -26.36 12.31
CA LYS A 177 11.23 -25.62 13.56
C LYS A 177 10.09 -25.82 14.56
N TYR A 178 8.85 -25.79 14.09
CA TYR A 178 7.64 -25.79 14.92
C TYR A 178 6.89 -27.13 14.92
N GLY A 179 7.34 -28.12 14.15
CA GLY A 179 6.66 -29.40 13.97
C GLY A 179 5.46 -29.32 13.03
N ALA A 180 4.58 -30.32 13.10
CA ALA A 180 3.40 -30.42 12.25
C ALA A 180 2.41 -29.27 12.51
N SER A 181 1.71 -28.79 11.47
CA SER A 181 0.83 -27.63 11.61
C SER A 181 -0.36 -27.84 12.56
N SER A 182 -0.71 -29.09 12.86
CA SER A 182 -1.70 -29.45 13.87
C SER A 182 -1.26 -29.14 15.31
N THR A 183 0.04 -28.98 15.57
CA THR A 183 0.60 -28.66 16.89
C THR A 183 0.93 -27.17 17.04
N TRP A 184 0.72 -26.36 16.01
CA TRP A 184 1.07 -24.94 16.05
C TRP A 184 0.15 -24.17 16.98
N THR A 185 0.76 -23.37 17.85
CA THR A 185 0.06 -22.52 18.81
C THR A 185 -0.15 -21.12 18.25
N TYR A 186 -0.99 -20.34 18.94
CA TYR A 186 -1.13 -18.91 18.69
C TYR A 186 0.22 -18.18 18.67
N GLN A 187 1.11 -18.48 19.62
CA GLN A 187 2.43 -17.84 19.71
C GLN A 187 3.31 -18.21 18.51
N ASN A 188 3.33 -19.48 18.08
CA ASN A 188 4.13 -19.87 16.91
C ASN A 188 3.72 -19.09 15.65
N LEU A 189 2.41 -18.95 15.41
CA LEU A 189 1.90 -18.19 14.27
C LEU A 189 2.18 -16.69 14.37
N ARG A 190 2.18 -16.11 15.58
CA ARG A 190 2.62 -14.73 15.81
C ARG A 190 4.11 -14.55 15.53
N ASP A 191 4.94 -15.49 15.97
CA ASP A 191 6.41 -15.46 15.78
C ASP A 191 6.81 -15.61 14.31
N MET A 192 5.99 -16.26 13.49
CA MET A 192 6.19 -16.36 12.03
C MET A 192 6.13 -15.01 11.32
N GLY A 193 5.42 -14.01 11.87
CA GLY A 193 5.28 -12.70 11.24
C GLY A 193 4.70 -12.80 9.82
N ASP A 194 5.32 -12.12 8.84
CA ASP A 194 4.84 -12.13 7.46
C ASP A 194 4.96 -13.51 6.78
N MET A 195 5.76 -14.43 7.34
CA MET A 195 5.93 -15.77 6.76
C MET A 195 4.66 -16.61 6.82
N VAL A 196 3.64 -16.25 7.61
CA VAL A 196 2.32 -16.93 7.56
C VAL A 196 1.68 -16.90 6.17
N THR A 197 2.09 -15.95 5.33
CA THR A 197 1.64 -15.82 3.92
C THR A 197 2.27 -16.86 2.98
N THR A 198 3.32 -17.55 3.43
CA THR A 198 3.99 -18.61 2.66
C THR A 198 3.31 -19.97 2.78
N LEU A 199 2.38 -20.12 3.73
CA LEU A 199 1.78 -21.40 4.08
C LEU A 199 0.85 -21.90 2.97
N SER A 200 1.08 -23.13 2.54
CA SER A 200 0.24 -23.86 1.60
C SER A 200 -1.15 -24.12 2.17
N ASN A 201 -2.10 -24.40 1.28
CA ASN A 201 -3.46 -24.78 1.67
C ASN A 201 -3.46 -25.99 2.61
N ASN A 202 -2.62 -27.00 2.36
CA ASN A 202 -2.53 -28.20 3.20
C ASN A 202 -2.10 -27.84 4.62
N THR A 203 -1.03 -27.04 4.74
CA THR A 203 -0.50 -26.60 6.04
C THR A 203 -1.52 -25.75 6.80
N LEU A 204 -2.20 -24.81 6.12
CA LEU A 204 -3.28 -24.00 6.69
C LEU A 204 -4.47 -24.86 7.15
N THR A 205 -4.87 -25.87 6.37
CA THR A 205 -5.95 -26.79 6.78
C THR A 205 -5.57 -27.68 7.96
N GLY A 206 -4.29 -28.00 8.12
CA GLY A 206 -3.78 -28.75 9.26
C GLY A 206 -3.80 -27.98 10.59
N ILE A 207 -3.91 -26.64 10.55
CA ILE A 207 -4.15 -25.83 11.75
C ILE A 207 -5.61 -26.01 12.19
N THR A 208 -5.84 -26.91 13.15
CA THR A 208 -7.19 -27.26 13.63
C THR A 208 -7.64 -26.45 14.85
N SER A 209 -6.69 -25.92 15.63
CA SER A 209 -6.97 -25.15 16.83
C SER A 209 -7.60 -23.80 16.50
N THR A 210 -8.81 -23.56 17.03
CA THR A 210 -9.50 -22.26 16.88
C THR A 210 -8.74 -21.12 17.54
N THR A 211 -8.03 -21.39 18.64
CA THR A 211 -7.16 -20.42 19.32
C THR A 211 -5.96 -20.05 18.45
N ALA A 212 -5.34 -21.02 17.77
CA ALA A 212 -4.23 -20.76 16.86
C ALA A 212 -4.67 -19.91 15.66
N LEU A 213 -5.84 -20.20 15.09
CA LEU A 213 -6.42 -19.41 13.99
C LEU A 213 -6.68 -17.95 14.38
N GLY A 214 -6.80 -17.65 15.68
CA GLY A 214 -6.83 -16.28 16.21
C GLY A 214 -5.61 -15.43 15.82
N ALA A 215 -4.41 -16.01 15.75
CA ALA A 215 -3.21 -15.28 15.33
C ALA A 215 -3.26 -14.87 13.84
N LEU A 216 -3.81 -15.74 12.98
CA LEU A 216 -3.99 -15.41 11.56
C LEU A 216 -5.07 -14.34 11.34
N ILE A 217 -6.12 -14.38 12.17
CA ILE A 217 -7.15 -13.34 12.23
C ILE A 217 -6.52 -11.97 12.56
N GLU A 218 -5.70 -11.91 13.61
CA GLU A 218 -5.01 -10.69 14.00
C GLU A 218 -4.04 -10.21 12.92
N TYR A 219 -3.29 -11.12 12.31
CA TYR A 219 -2.40 -10.79 11.20
C TYR A 219 -3.16 -10.17 10.04
N VAL A 220 -4.21 -10.83 9.54
CA VAL A 220 -5.04 -10.29 8.45
C VAL A 220 -5.62 -8.93 8.84
N THR A 221 -6.12 -8.79 10.07
CA THR A 221 -6.67 -7.54 10.58
C THR A 221 -5.65 -6.40 10.55
N ALA A 222 -4.43 -6.64 11.05
CA ALA A 222 -3.35 -5.65 11.04
C ALA A 222 -2.97 -5.23 9.62
N GLN A 223 -2.92 -6.15 8.65
CA GLN A 223 -2.59 -5.83 7.26
C GLN A 223 -3.68 -5.01 6.56
N THR A 224 -4.94 -5.16 6.96
CA THR A 224 -6.08 -4.46 6.36
C THR A 224 -6.36 -3.07 6.95
N GLN A 225 -5.76 -2.73 8.10
CA GLN A 225 -5.95 -1.42 8.74
C GLN A 225 -4.92 -0.36 8.30
N VAL A 226 -3.84 -0.77 7.64
CA VAL A 226 -2.75 0.13 7.24
C VAL A 226 -2.94 0.57 5.80
N MET A 227 -3.26 1.86 5.59
CA MET A 227 -3.08 2.46 4.27
C MET A 227 -1.58 2.66 4.03
N ASP A 228 -1.02 1.85 3.14
CA ASP A 228 0.35 2.03 2.68
C ASP A 228 0.41 3.15 1.65
N VAL A 229 0.75 4.36 2.11
CA VAL A 229 0.88 5.58 1.30
C VAL A 229 2.23 5.68 0.57
N ARG A 230 3.04 4.62 0.58
CA ARG A 230 4.31 4.59 -0.15
C ARG A 230 4.08 4.53 -1.66
N PRO A 231 5.07 4.97 -2.45
CA PRO A 231 5.08 4.78 -3.90
C PRO A 231 4.83 3.33 -4.28
N ASP A 232 4.14 3.07 -5.40
CA ASP A 232 3.79 1.71 -5.86
C ASP A 232 5.00 0.75 -5.89
N ARG A 233 6.19 1.24 -6.28
CA ARG A 233 7.44 0.46 -6.34
C ARG A 233 8.00 0.05 -4.97
N LEU A 234 7.51 0.68 -3.90
CA LEU A 234 7.85 0.42 -2.50
C LEU A 234 6.67 -0.12 -1.70
N ARG A 235 5.51 -0.33 -2.35
CA ARG A 235 4.31 -0.85 -1.72
C ARG A 235 4.35 -2.38 -1.79
N PHE A 236 4.71 -2.99 -0.67
CA PHE A 236 4.82 -4.44 -0.53
C PHE A 236 3.67 -4.95 0.33
N SER A 237 2.58 -5.38 -0.33
CA SER A 237 1.42 -5.94 0.35
C SER A 237 1.46 -7.47 0.33
N PRO A 238 1.28 -8.15 1.48
CA PRO A 238 1.23 -9.61 1.53
C PRO A 238 0.01 -10.17 0.80
N ASP A 239 0.14 -11.36 0.19
CA ASP A 239 -1.01 -12.09 -0.35
C ASP A 239 -1.73 -12.84 0.78
N LEU A 240 -2.95 -12.41 1.10
CA LEU A 240 -3.76 -12.95 2.19
C LEU A 240 -4.80 -13.97 1.72
N LYS A 241 -4.88 -14.28 0.42
CA LYS A 241 -6.01 -15.04 -0.15
C LYS A 241 -6.19 -16.41 0.50
N LEU A 242 -5.14 -17.21 0.62
CA LEU A 242 -5.24 -18.56 1.20
C LEU A 242 -5.61 -18.52 2.67
N ILE A 243 -5.04 -17.58 3.44
CA ILE A 243 -5.41 -17.37 4.85
C ILE A 243 -6.89 -17.02 4.95
N GLN A 244 -7.36 -16.07 4.13
CA GLN A 244 -8.78 -15.67 4.11
C GLN A 244 -9.70 -16.84 3.72
N VAL A 245 -9.34 -17.66 2.73
CA VAL A 245 -10.09 -18.87 2.36
C VAL A 245 -10.17 -19.84 3.54
N ARG A 246 -9.04 -20.09 4.23
CA ARG A 246 -8.99 -20.96 5.40
C ARG A 246 -9.88 -20.46 6.55
N LEU A 247 -9.84 -19.16 6.82
CA LEU A 247 -10.67 -18.51 7.85
C LEU A 247 -12.15 -18.54 7.50
N LYS A 248 -12.52 -18.32 6.23
CA LYS A 248 -13.91 -18.45 5.75
C LYS A 248 -14.44 -19.87 5.88
N ALA A 249 -13.63 -20.88 5.55
CA ALA A 249 -14.02 -22.28 5.66
C ALA A 249 -14.29 -22.71 7.11
N GLN A 250 -13.61 -22.10 8.09
CA GLN A 250 -13.88 -22.31 9.51
C GLN A 250 -15.27 -21.79 9.91
N SER A 251 -15.68 -20.64 9.35
CA SER A 251 -17.00 -20.03 9.60
C SER A 251 -18.14 -20.74 8.85
N GLY A 252 -17.84 -21.51 7.79
CA GLY A 252 -18.81 -21.99 6.79
C GLY A 252 -19.44 -23.39 7.03
N THR A 253 -19.44 -23.95 8.23
CA THR A 253 -20.02 -25.29 8.50
C THR A 253 -21.56 -25.33 8.55
N SER A 254 -22.28 -24.50 7.81
CA SER A 254 -23.75 -24.64 7.65
C SER A 254 -24.27 -24.29 6.26
N GLY A 255 -23.83 -25.06 5.26
CA GLY A 255 -24.60 -25.23 4.02
C GLY A 255 -25.92 -25.96 4.28
N ARG A 256 -26.94 -25.28 4.82
CA ARG A 256 -28.32 -25.79 4.78
C ARG A 256 -29.35 -24.66 4.66
N ARG A 257 -29.74 -24.43 3.39
CA ARG A 257 -31.07 -24.04 2.88
C ARG A 257 -31.77 -22.86 3.58
N ARG A 258 -31.88 -21.74 2.83
CA ARG A 258 -32.77 -20.56 3.04
C ARG A 258 -33.98 -20.84 3.96
N LYS A 259 -33.83 -20.55 5.25
CA LYS A 259 -34.89 -20.14 6.19
C LYS A 259 -34.27 -19.04 7.07
N ARG A 260 -35.08 -18.08 7.53
CA ARG A 260 -34.71 -16.83 8.25
C ARG A 260 -33.34 -16.90 8.92
N ALA A 261 -32.46 -15.93 8.57
CA ALA A 261 -31.11 -15.77 9.11
C ALA A 261 -31.14 -15.84 10.64
N THR A 262 -30.96 -17.05 11.16
CA THR A 262 -30.82 -17.36 12.58
C THR A 262 -29.36 -17.68 12.73
N CYS A 263 -28.68 -16.96 13.61
CA CYS A 263 -27.26 -17.21 13.86
C CYS A 263 -27.06 -18.71 14.11
N SER A 264 -26.18 -19.34 13.35
CA SER A 264 -25.86 -20.76 13.50
C SER A 264 -25.08 -21.05 14.80
N GLY A 265 -24.72 -20.01 15.55
CA GLY A 265 -24.12 -20.06 16.89
C GLY A 265 -24.69 -18.99 17.84
N ALA A 266 -23.94 -18.67 18.89
CA ALA A 266 -24.31 -17.61 19.83
C ALA A 266 -24.32 -16.23 19.16
N GLN A 267 -25.25 -15.36 19.58
CA GLN A 267 -25.25 -13.96 19.16
C GLN A 267 -23.93 -13.30 19.54
N LEU A 268 -23.37 -12.49 18.65
CA LEU A 268 -22.18 -11.72 18.92
C LEU A 268 -22.51 -10.61 19.91
N THR A 269 -21.64 -10.41 20.89
CA THR A 269 -21.64 -9.26 21.78
C THR A 269 -20.81 -8.12 21.19
N ARG A 270 -20.92 -6.90 21.75
CA ARG A 270 -20.00 -5.81 21.40
C ARG A 270 -18.54 -6.19 21.67
N GLN A 271 -18.27 -6.95 22.74
CA GLN A 271 -16.92 -7.42 23.04
C GLN A 271 -16.41 -8.39 21.97
N ASP A 272 -17.26 -9.25 21.42
CA ASP A 272 -16.89 -10.11 20.29
C ASP A 272 -16.56 -9.28 19.05
N ILE A 273 -17.30 -8.20 18.79
CA ILE A 273 -17.04 -7.29 17.67
C ILE A 273 -15.68 -6.61 17.83
N LEU A 274 -15.40 -6.06 19.01
CA LEU A 274 -14.10 -5.43 19.32
C LEU A 274 -12.94 -6.42 19.23
N THR A 275 -13.14 -7.63 19.74
CA THR A 275 -12.10 -8.68 19.76
C THR A 275 -11.83 -9.23 18.37
N ARG A 276 -12.87 -9.39 17.53
CA ARG A 276 -12.73 -9.91 16.16
C ARG A 276 -12.27 -8.82 15.18
N GLY A 277 -12.66 -7.57 15.39
CA GLY A 277 -12.33 -6.45 14.52
C GLY A 277 -12.57 -6.80 13.04
N GLN A 278 -11.55 -6.58 12.21
CA GLN A 278 -11.63 -6.77 10.75
C GLN A 278 -11.83 -8.23 10.32
N ALA A 279 -11.63 -9.21 11.21
CA ALA A 279 -11.97 -10.60 10.98
C ALA A 279 -13.46 -10.84 10.74
N LEU A 280 -14.32 -9.92 11.21
CA LEU A 280 -15.76 -9.96 10.92
C LEU A 280 -16.03 -9.93 9.41
N ALA A 281 -15.16 -9.30 8.61
CA ALA A 281 -15.30 -9.32 7.15
C ALA A 281 -15.11 -10.72 6.53
N GLN A 282 -14.66 -11.72 7.30
CA GLN A 282 -14.61 -13.12 6.86
C GLN A 282 -15.93 -13.86 7.07
N MET A 283 -16.88 -13.31 7.85
CA MET A 283 -18.22 -13.88 7.98
C MET A 283 -19.04 -13.59 6.73
N SER A 284 -19.97 -14.48 6.37
CA SER A 284 -20.87 -14.18 5.25
C SER A 284 -21.77 -13.00 5.59
N ALA A 285 -22.26 -12.29 4.58
CA ALA A 285 -23.23 -11.21 4.79
C ALA A 285 -24.47 -11.70 5.56
N ALA A 286 -24.92 -12.93 5.30
CA ALA A 286 -26.02 -13.56 6.01
C ALA A 286 -25.71 -13.81 7.50
N ASP A 287 -24.50 -14.29 7.82
CA ASP A 287 -24.09 -14.53 9.21
C ASP A 287 -23.96 -13.21 9.98
N LEU A 288 -23.39 -12.16 9.38
CA LEU A 288 -23.34 -10.83 10.00
C LEU A 288 -24.75 -10.30 10.29
N GLY A 289 -25.67 -10.45 9.33
CA GLY A 289 -27.06 -10.04 9.51
C GLY A 289 -27.80 -10.81 10.60
N GLY A 290 -27.54 -12.11 10.74
CA GLY A 290 -28.22 -13.00 11.69
C GLY A 290 -27.58 -13.08 13.08
N CYS A 291 -26.28 -12.87 13.20
CA CYS A 291 -25.52 -13.02 14.45
C CYS A 291 -25.30 -11.71 15.21
N ILE A 292 -25.51 -10.56 14.58
CA ILE A 292 -25.46 -9.26 15.25
C ILE A 292 -26.91 -8.81 15.49
N SER A 293 -27.38 -8.94 16.73
CA SER A 293 -28.71 -8.44 17.11
C SER A 293 -28.80 -6.92 16.93
N ASP A 294 -30.02 -6.40 16.84
CA ASP A 294 -30.25 -4.96 16.63
C ASP A 294 -29.73 -4.12 17.81
N ALA A 295 -29.88 -4.61 19.05
CA ALA A 295 -29.33 -3.95 20.24
C ALA A 295 -27.79 -3.86 20.19
N VAL A 296 -27.14 -4.98 19.85
CA VAL A 296 -25.67 -5.01 19.72
C VAL A 296 -25.21 -4.12 18.57
N PHE A 297 -25.93 -4.12 17.44
CA PHE A 297 -25.61 -3.25 16.30
C PHE A 297 -25.66 -1.77 16.68
N ILE A 298 -26.69 -1.34 17.43
CA ILE A 298 -26.81 0.04 17.91
C ILE A 298 -25.60 0.43 18.77
N GLU A 299 -25.21 -0.43 19.71
CA GLU A 299 -24.10 -0.16 20.64
C GLU A 299 -22.72 -0.23 19.98
N SER A 300 -22.61 -0.88 18.82
CA SER A 300 -21.33 -1.16 18.15
C SER A 300 -21.17 -0.52 16.77
N VAL A 301 -22.09 0.36 16.35
CA VAL A 301 -22.06 0.96 15.01
C VAL A 301 -20.76 1.72 14.71
N ASP A 302 -20.20 2.42 15.70
CA ASP A 302 -18.89 3.10 15.58
C ASP A 302 -17.74 2.11 15.41
N ASP A 303 -17.79 0.98 16.12
CA ASP A 303 -16.77 -0.05 16.04
C ASP A 303 -16.82 -0.78 14.69
N LEU A 304 -18.03 -1.07 14.21
CA LEU A 304 -18.25 -1.63 12.87
C LEU A 304 -17.89 -0.63 11.77
N GLY A 305 -18.14 0.67 11.99
CA GLY A 305 -17.79 1.75 11.06
C GLY A 305 -16.29 1.90 10.81
N LYS A 306 -15.44 1.44 11.73
CA LYS A 306 -13.97 1.42 11.56
C LYS A 306 -13.49 0.27 10.67
N LEU A 307 -14.36 -0.69 10.35
CA LEU A 307 -14.01 -1.90 9.61
C LEU A 307 -14.36 -1.76 8.13
N SER A 308 -13.65 -2.50 7.28
CA SER A 308 -13.90 -2.59 5.84
C SER A 308 -14.72 -3.82 5.51
N PHE A 309 -15.79 -3.66 4.74
CA PHE A 309 -16.68 -4.75 4.37
C PHE A 309 -16.85 -4.83 2.85
N SER A 310 -17.16 -6.03 2.36
CA SER A 310 -17.57 -6.22 0.97
C SER A 310 -18.91 -5.55 0.69
N SER A 311 -19.22 -5.31 -0.59
CA SER A 311 -20.48 -4.68 -1.01
C SER A 311 -21.72 -5.42 -0.47
N ASP A 312 -21.71 -6.76 -0.47
CA ASP A 312 -22.82 -7.58 0.06
C ASP A 312 -23.01 -7.41 1.57
N GLN A 313 -21.90 -7.32 2.32
CA GLN A 313 -21.93 -7.12 3.77
C GLN A 313 -22.39 -5.69 4.11
N LEU A 314 -21.91 -4.69 3.37
CA LEU A 314 -22.35 -3.30 3.47
C LEU A 314 -23.85 -3.16 3.23
N ALA A 315 -24.42 -3.89 2.26
CA ALA A 315 -25.86 -3.90 2.02
C ALA A 315 -26.67 -4.45 3.22
N VAL A 316 -26.15 -5.47 3.91
CA VAL A 316 -26.77 -5.99 5.13
C VAL A 316 -26.73 -4.98 6.27
N PHE A 317 -25.60 -4.31 6.48
CA PHE A 317 -25.50 -3.26 7.48
C PHE A 317 -26.37 -2.05 7.14
N MET A 318 -26.49 -1.69 5.87
CA MET A 318 -27.39 -0.61 5.44
C MET A 318 -28.86 -0.95 5.74
N ALA A 319 -29.28 -2.18 5.47
CA ALA A 319 -30.62 -2.64 5.84
C ALA A 319 -30.85 -2.56 7.36
N LYS A 320 -29.85 -2.93 8.17
CA LYS A 320 -29.90 -2.77 9.63
C LYS A 320 -29.97 -1.30 10.05
N ILE A 321 -29.14 -0.42 9.46
CA ILE A 321 -29.17 1.02 9.75
C ILE A 321 -30.58 1.54 9.58
N LYS A 322 -31.22 1.30 8.43
CA LYS A 322 -32.60 1.75 8.16
C LYS A 322 -33.63 1.16 9.11
N SER A 323 -33.42 -0.07 9.58
CA SER A 323 -34.35 -0.77 10.46
C SER A 323 -34.27 -0.27 11.90
N VAL A 324 -33.06 0.02 12.40
CA VAL A 324 -32.81 0.32 13.82
C VAL A 324 -32.67 1.82 14.09
N PHE A 325 -32.09 2.56 13.13
CA PHE A 325 -31.97 4.01 13.16
C PHE A 325 -32.96 4.55 12.11
N LYS A 326 -34.09 5.09 12.57
CA LYS A 326 -35.15 5.66 11.73
C LYS A 326 -34.57 6.35 10.49
N TRP A 327 -35.13 6.10 9.31
CA TRP A 327 -34.62 6.67 8.06
C TRP A 327 -35.47 7.89 7.61
N PRO A 328 -34.86 9.02 7.19
CA PRO A 328 -33.43 9.34 7.20
C PRO A 328 -32.84 9.41 8.60
N THR A 329 -31.61 8.94 8.77
CA THR A 329 -30.97 8.83 10.09
C THR A 329 -30.41 10.17 10.59
N SER A 330 -30.24 10.31 11.92
CA SER A 330 -29.73 11.54 12.54
C SER A 330 -28.27 11.82 12.22
N THR A 331 -27.87 13.09 12.33
CA THR A 331 -26.48 13.54 12.19
C THR A 331 -25.54 12.88 13.21
N ASP A 332 -26.02 12.63 14.43
CA ASP A 332 -25.27 11.87 15.45
C ASP A 332 -24.96 10.43 15.01
N THR A 333 -25.91 9.79 14.34
CA THR A 333 -25.68 8.44 13.80
C THR A 333 -24.69 8.52 12.64
N LEU A 334 -24.90 9.45 11.70
CA LEU A 334 -24.00 9.67 10.55
C LEU A 334 -22.57 10.02 10.96
N ALA A 335 -22.38 10.68 12.10
CA ALA A 335 -21.06 10.98 12.63
C ALA A 335 -20.27 9.73 13.04
N ASN A 336 -20.94 8.59 13.27
CA ASN A 336 -20.38 7.37 13.83
C ASN A 336 -20.45 6.16 12.85
N ILE A 337 -21.06 6.28 11.67
CA ILE A 337 -21.20 5.13 10.75
C ILE A 337 -19.89 4.73 10.03
N GLY A 338 -18.91 5.63 9.95
CA GLY A 338 -17.64 5.39 9.25
C GLY A 338 -17.78 4.77 7.86
N ASN A 339 -17.03 3.71 7.60
CA ASN A 339 -17.01 2.97 6.34
C ASN A 339 -18.36 2.36 5.95
N LEU A 340 -19.32 2.22 6.87
CA LEU A 340 -20.68 1.77 6.53
C LEU A 340 -21.40 2.79 5.62
N ALA A 341 -20.97 4.06 5.63
CA ALA A 341 -21.47 5.10 4.74
C ALA A 341 -21.28 4.76 3.25
N LEU A 342 -20.30 3.92 2.92
CA LEU A 342 -20.05 3.47 1.54
C LEU A 342 -21.22 2.67 0.96
N ALA A 343 -22.13 2.17 1.80
CA ALA A 343 -23.32 1.47 1.39
C ALA A 343 -24.42 2.40 0.83
N PHE A 344 -24.34 3.71 1.10
CA PHE A 344 -25.37 4.65 0.69
C PHE A 344 -25.42 4.85 -0.82
N THR A 345 -26.62 4.76 -1.38
CA THR A 345 -26.88 5.13 -2.78
C THR A 345 -26.93 6.66 -2.93
N PRO A 346 -26.72 7.20 -4.15
CA PRO A 346 -26.83 8.63 -4.40
C PRO A 346 -28.20 9.23 -3.99
N ALA A 347 -29.29 8.48 -4.18
CA ALA A 347 -30.64 8.92 -3.79
C ALA A 347 -30.77 9.03 -2.27
N GLU A 348 -30.33 8.01 -1.54
CA GLU A 348 -30.31 8.01 -0.07
C GLU A 348 -29.46 9.16 0.49
N ILE A 349 -28.32 9.46 -0.12
CA ILE A 349 -27.46 10.59 0.28
C ILE A 349 -28.20 11.92 0.16
N GLN A 350 -29.10 12.10 -0.80
CA GLN A 350 -29.88 13.36 -0.94
C GLN A 350 -30.94 13.52 0.16
N GLU A 351 -31.34 12.43 0.83
CA GLU A 351 -32.34 12.46 1.90
C GLU A 351 -31.74 12.80 3.28
N LEU A 352 -30.40 12.71 3.41
CA LEU A 352 -29.68 12.99 4.66
C LEU A 352 -29.53 14.50 4.92
N ASP A 353 -29.40 14.88 6.18
CA ASP A 353 -28.97 16.23 6.55
C ASP A 353 -27.42 16.30 6.53
N LEU A 354 -26.87 16.85 5.45
CA LEU A 354 -25.44 17.10 5.29
C LEU A 354 -25.11 18.60 5.31
N SER A 355 -25.90 19.41 6.00
CA SER A 355 -25.67 20.86 6.08
C SER A 355 -24.40 21.24 6.85
N SER A 356 -24.02 20.43 7.85
CA SER A 356 -22.86 20.64 8.72
C SER A 356 -21.53 20.19 8.08
N ILE A 357 -20.56 21.09 8.08
CA ILE A 357 -19.20 20.79 7.58
C ILE A 357 -18.48 19.77 8.44
N ASP A 358 -18.68 19.75 9.76
CA ASP A 358 -18.03 18.80 10.66
C ASP A 358 -18.46 17.36 10.35
N LEU A 359 -19.75 17.18 10.01
CA LEU A 359 -20.26 15.87 9.61
C LEU A 359 -19.67 15.44 8.27
N VAL A 360 -19.69 16.32 7.27
CA VAL A 360 -19.10 16.04 5.95
C VAL A 360 -17.60 15.75 6.09
N GLY A 361 -16.90 16.44 6.98
CA GLY A 361 -15.50 16.21 7.30
C GLY A 361 -15.21 14.90 8.04
N LYS A 362 -16.18 14.34 8.77
CA LYS A 362 -16.08 12.96 9.28
C LYS A 362 -16.25 11.95 8.15
N LEU A 363 -17.24 12.15 7.28
CA LEU A 363 -17.50 11.27 6.14
C LEU A 363 -16.36 11.28 5.12
N SER A 364 -15.68 12.42 4.93
CA SER A 364 -14.58 12.57 3.96
C SER A 364 -13.33 11.75 4.33
N LYS A 365 -13.20 11.33 5.59
CA LYS A 365 -12.15 10.42 6.08
C LYS A 365 -12.36 8.98 5.63
N THR A 366 -13.59 8.62 5.26
CA THR A 366 -13.91 7.31 4.71
C THR A 366 -13.33 7.18 3.31
N GLN A 367 -12.56 6.13 3.07
CA GLN A 367 -11.95 5.87 1.76
C GLN A 367 -12.86 4.98 0.92
N GLY A 368 -12.78 5.10 -0.40
CA GLY A 368 -13.55 4.23 -1.31
C GLY A 368 -14.87 4.81 -1.82
N TRP A 369 -15.20 6.06 -1.51
CA TRP A 369 -16.33 6.74 -2.14
C TRP A 369 -16.26 6.70 -3.67
N SER A 370 -17.36 6.30 -4.31
CA SER A 370 -17.50 6.37 -5.76
C SER A 370 -17.71 7.80 -6.24
N THR A 371 -17.41 8.08 -7.51
CA THR A 371 -17.62 9.41 -8.11
C THR A 371 -19.06 9.89 -7.99
N VAL A 372 -20.04 9.00 -8.16
CA VAL A 372 -21.47 9.33 -8.05
C VAL A 372 -21.90 9.63 -6.61
N GLN A 373 -21.33 8.94 -5.62
CA GLN A 373 -21.58 9.26 -4.21
C GLN A 373 -20.92 10.59 -3.83
N ILE A 374 -19.70 10.85 -4.29
CA ILE A 374 -19.02 12.14 -4.07
C ILE A 374 -19.89 13.28 -4.58
N GLN A 375 -20.39 13.18 -5.82
CA GLN A 375 -21.29 14.19 -6.39
C GLN A 375 -22.56 14.37 -5.57
N ALA A 376 -23.16 13.28 -5.07
CA ALA A 376 -24.35 13.35 -4.23
C ALA A 376 -24.07 14.05 -2.89
N VAL A 377 -22.99 13.68 -2.20
CA VAL A 377 -22.60 14.32 -0.92
C VAL A 377 -22.34 15.81 -1.12
N THR A 378 -21.54 16.15 -2.13
CA THR A 378 -21.22 17.55 -2.42
C THR A 378 -22.47 18.35 -2.79
N LYS A 379 -23.36 17.80 -3.61
CA LYS A 379 -24.62 18.46 -3.98
C LYS A 379 -25.50 18.73 -2.76
N ASN A 380 -25.62 17.77 -1.85
CA ASN A 380 -26.41 17.95 -0.63
C ASN A 380 -25.79 19.02 0.28
N PHE A 381 -24.48 18.92 0.57
CA PHE A 381 -23.77 19.91 1.39
C PHE A 381 -23.86 21.34 0.83
N MET A 382 -23.81 21.48 -0.49
CA MET A 382 -23.86 22.77 -1.18
C MET A 382 -25.28 23.34 -1.32
N ASN A 383 -26.33 22.62 -0.90
CA ASN A 383 -27.69 23.12 -0.97
C ASN A 383 -27.83 24.42 -0.14
N GLY A 384 -28.21 25.52 -0.79
CA GLY A 384 -28.26 26.86 -0.18
C GLY A 384 -26.92 27.56 0.01
N LYS A 385 -25.81 27.02 -0.51
CA LYS A 385 -24.45 27.61 -0.44
C LYS A 385 -23.93 27.96 -1.84
N THR A 386 -22.90 28.80 -1.88
CA THR A 386 -22.16 29.13 -3.11
C THR A 386 -20.70 28.72 -2.97
N ILE A 387 -20.04 28.37 -4.08
CA ILE A 387 -18.62 27.97 -4.08
C ILE A 387 -17.73 29.13 -3.61
N ALA A 388 -18.03 30.36 -4.03
CA ALA A 388 -17.31 31.56 -3.61
C ALA A 388 -17.43 31.85 -2.10
N GLY A 389 -18.51 31.37 -1.47
CA GLY A 389 -18.74 31.52 -0.03
C GLY A 389 -18.08 30.45 0.85
N LEU A 390 -17.41 29.45 0.26
CA LEU A 390 -16.71 28.41 1.03
C LEU A 390 -15.48 28.99 1.71
N THR A 391 -15.40 28.80 3.03
CA THR A 391 -14.28 29.24 3.87
C THR A 391 -13.11 28.26 3.79
N SER A 392 -11.94 28.66 4.30
CA SER A 392 -10.80 27.75 4.42
C SER A 392 -11.11 26.53 5.31
N THR A 393 -11.94 26.70 6.34
CA THR A 393 -12.42 25.58 7.19
C THR A 393 -13.28 24.60 6.40
N ASP A 394 -14.16 25.11 5.53
CA ASP A 394 -14.96 24.27 4.64
C ASP A 394 -14.07 23.45 3.71
N LEU A 395 -13.12 24.10 3.04
CA LEU A 395 -12.22 23.46 2.09
C LEU A 395 -11.32 22.41 2.75
N ARG A 396 -10.81 22.67 3.96
CA ARG A 396 -10.02 21.69 4.72
C ARG A 396 -10.82 20.45 5.10
N SER A 397 -12.11 20.63 5.38
CA SER A 397 -12.97 19.56 5.90
C SER A 397 -13.63 18.74 4.79
N LEU A 398 -13.91 19.34 3.62
CA LEU A 398 -14.52 18.65 2.48
C LEU A 398 -13.75 17.39 2.05
N GLY A 399 -12.43 17.37 2.19
CA GLY A 399 -11.58 16.25 1.79
C GLY A 399 -11.87 15.83 0.34
N VAL A 400 -12.11 14.55 0.10
CA VAL A 400 -12.41 14.03 -1.26
C VAL A 400 -13.64 14.67 -1.91
N PHE A 401 -14.60 15.19 -1.14
CA PHE A 401 -15.83 15.78 -1.67
C PHE A 401 -15.62 17.11 -2.39
N VAL A 402 -14.46 17.75 -2.22
CA VAL A 402 -14.11 18.94 -3.01
C VAL A 402 -14.05 18.63 -4.51
N THR A 403 -13.77 17.38 -4.89
CA THR A 403 -13.75 16.92 -6.29
C THR A 403 -15.15 16.88 -6.93
N GLY A 404 -16.22 16.94 -6.12
CA GLY A 404 -17.61 17.01 -6.60
C GLY A 404 -18.10 18.44 -6.91
N LEU A 405 -17.30 19.47 -6.61
CA LEU A 405 -17.67 20.86 -6.92
C LEU A 405 -17.65 21.11 -8.43
N SER A 406 -18.63 21.88 -8.91
CA SER A 406 -18.84 22.10 -10.35
C SER A 406 -17.76 22.96 -11.01
N ASP A 407 -17.24 23.97 -10.30
CA ASP A 407 -16.19 24.84 -10.82
C ASP A 407 -15.29 25.34 -9.69
N LEU A 408 -14.05 24.84 -9.66
CA LEU A 408 -13.05 25.19 -8.65
C LEU A 408 -12.39 26.56 -8.88
N SER A 409 -12.58 27.19 -10.06
CA SER A 409 -11.99 28.50 -10.35
C SER A 409 -12.60 29.63 -9.50
N ILE A 410 -13.86 29.42 -9.08
CA ILE A 410 -14.71 30.35 -8.32
C ILE A 410 -14.29 30.46 -6.84
N LEU A 411 -13.49 29.52 -6.32
CA LEU A 411 -13.04 29.53 -4.92
C LEU A 411 -12.45 30.89 -4.53
N ASP A 412 -12.60 31.32 -3.29
CA ASP A 412 -11.90 32.53 -2.83
C ASP A 412 -10.37 32.29 -2.79
N PRO A 413 -9.52 33.19 -3.33
CA PRO A 413 -8.06 33.03 -3.32
C PRO A 413 -7.44 32.88 -1.93
N ALA A 414 -7.94 33.61 -0.93
CA ALA A 414 -7.42 33.53 0.44
C ALA A 414 -7.83 32.20 1.09
N ALA A 415 -9.10 31.80 0.93
CA ALA A 415 -9.59 30.50 1.39
C ALA A 415 -8.84 29.33 0.76
N PHE A 416 -8.57 29.40 -0.55
CA PHE A 416 -7.76 28.41 -1.27
C PHE A 416 -6.35 28.33 -0.69
N LYS A 417 -5.67 29.47 -0.54
CA LYS A 417 -4.29 29.54 -0.03
C LYS A 417 -4.19 28.92 1.37
N ASP A 418 -5.12 29.25 2.25
CA ASP A 418 -5.16 28.72 3.62
C ASP A 418 -5.52 27.23 3.70
N ALA A 419 -6.18 26.69 2.69
CA ALA A 419 -6.58 25.28 2.60
C ALA A 419 -5.70 24.45 1.64
N ALA A 420 -4.66 25.04 1.05
CA ALA A 420 -3.88 24.44 -0.04
C ALA A 420 -3.34 23.04 0.30
N GLU A 421 -2.88 22.82 1.53
CA GLU A 421 -2.38 21.51 1.98
C GLU A 421 -3.45 20.42 2.02
N ALA A 422 -4.65 20.76 2.51
CA ALA A 422 -5.76 19.81 2.54
C ALA A 422 -6.26 19.50 1.12
N LEU A 423 -6.36 20.53 0.28
CA LEU A 423 -6.73 20.36 -1.13
C LEU A 423 -5.68 19.54 -1.89
N GLY A 424 -4.39 19.79 -1.64
CA GLY A 424 -3.26 19.09 -2.24
C GLY A 424 -3.04 17.66 -1.74
N SER A 425 -3.82 17.22 -0.75
CA SER A 425 -3.80 15.83 -0.26
C SER A 425 -4.84 14.95 -0.96
N VAL A 426 -5.69 15.51 -1.81
CA VAL A 426 -6.75 14.78 -2.53
C VAL A 426 -6.22 14.27 -3.88
N ASP A 427 -6.34 12.98 -4.14
CA ASP A 427 -5.81 12.30 -5.33
C ASP A 427 -6.86 12.00 -6.41
N LYS A 428 -8.14 12.25 -6.12
CA LYS A 428 -9.27 11.96 -7.03
C LYS A 428 -9.64 13.08 -8.00
N TYR A 429 -8.84 14.15 -8.10
CA TYR A 429 -9.11 15.20 -9.07
C TYR A 429 -8.98 14.69 -10.50
N SER A 430 -9.86 15.19 -11.37
CA SER A 430 -9.62 15.14 -12.81
C SER A 430 -8.46 16.07 -13.21
N LEU A 431 -7.82 15.80 -14.35
CA LEU A 431 -6.76 16.66 -14.87
C LEU A 431 -7.22 18.11 -15.09
N SER A 432 -8.46 18.31 -15.54
CA SER A 432 -9.03 19.66 -15.69
C SER A 432 -9.14 20.39 -14.35
N GLN A 433 -9.57 19.69 -13.29
CA GLN A 433 -9.62 20.26 -11.94
C GLN A 433 -8.22 20.62 -11.43
N LEU A 434 -7.23 19.74 -11.63
CA LEU A 434 -5.84 20.00 -11.25
C LEU A 434 -5.30 21.25 -11.96
N ARG A 435 -5.53 21.40 -13.27
CA ARG A 435 -5.15 22.60 -14.04
C ARG A 435 -5.82 23.86 -13.51
N THR A 436 -7.11 23.79 -13.18
CA THR A 436 -7.84 24.91 -12.58
C THR A 436 -7.27 25.29 -11.22
N LEU A 437 -6.94 24.32 -10.36
CA LEU A 437 -6.35 24.58 -9.04
C LEU A 437 -4.92 25.10 -9.15
N TRP A 438 -4.13 24.63 -10.11
CA TRP A 438 -2.79 25.17 -10.38
C TRP A 438 -2.87 26.64 -10.80
N LYS A 439 -3.78 26.98 -11.73
CA LYS A 439 -4.04 28.38 -12.09
C LYS A 439 -4.51 29.19 -10.88
N LYS A 440 -5.37 28.61 -10.04
CA LYS A 440 -5.84 29.26 -8.82
C LYS A 440 -4.70 29.57 -7.85
N ALA A 441 -3.70 28.71 -7.75
CA ALA A 441 -2.49 28.98 -6.98
C ALA A 441 -1.76 30.21 -7.53
N ASN A 442 -1.51 30.26 -8.85
CA ASN A 442 -0.89 31.44 -9.49
C ASN A 442 -1.63 32.74 -9.17
N ASP A 443 -2.96 32.73 -9.29
CA ASP A 443 -3.81 33.88 -8.99
C ASP A 443 -3.75 34.28 -7.49
N SER A 444 -3.64 33.29 -6.61
CA SER A 444 -3.66 33.49 -5.15
C SER A 444 -2.30 33.97 -4.59
N PHE A 445 -1.19 33.55 -5.19
CA PHE A 445 0.15 33.96 -4.78
C PHE A 445 0.64 35.23 -5.49
N GLN A 446 0.02 35.62 -6.62
CA GLN A 446 0.34 36.83 -7.40
C GLN A 446 1.84 36.97 -7.73
N GLN A 447 2.52 35.83 -7.88
CA GLN A 447 3.95 35.73 -8.14
C GLN A 447 4.18 34.57 -9.10
N THR A 448 5.31 34.59 -9.81
CA THR A 448 5.71 33.44 -10.61
C THR A 448 6.03 32.24 -9.70
N PRO A 449 5.75 30.99 -10.12
CA PRO A 449 5.97 29.81 -9.28
C PRO A 449 7.39 29.69 -8.70
N SER A 450 8.41 30.13 -9.44
CA SER A 450 9.81 30.13 -9.01
C SER A 450 10.11 31.07 -7.84
N GLN A 451 9.24 32.04 -7.57
CA GLN A 451 9.38 33.03 -6.47
C GLN A 451 8.61 32.62 -5.22
N TRP A 452 7.78 31.58 -5.27
CA TRP A 452 7.03 31.12 -4.10
C TRP A 452 7.98 30.56 -3.03
N PRO A 453 7.61 30.66 -1.74
CA PRO A 453 8.32 29.95 -0.68
C PRO A 453 8.45 28.46 -1.00
N THR A 454 9.62 27.86 -0.74
CA THR A 454 9.91 26.45 -1.09
C THR A 454 8.84 25.47 -0.62
N GLY A 455 8.34 25.64 0.60
CA GLY A 455 7.29 24.78 1.18
C GLY A 455 5.94 24.83 0.45
N THR A 456 5.70 25.81 -0.41
CA THR A 456 4.44 25.97 -1.15
C THR A 456 4.19 24.80 -2.11
N ILE A 457 5.22 24.31 -2.79
CA ILE A 457 5.10 23.15 -3.69
C ILE A 457 4.71 21.89 -2.91
N SER A 458 5.29 21.73 -1.71
CA SER A 458 4.95 20.65 -0.80
C SER A 458 3.47 20.74 -0.34
N GLN A 459 3.01 21.94 0.01
CA GLN A 459 1.62 22.18 0.39
C GLN A 459 0.66 21.88 -0.76
N LEU A 460 0.95 22.34 -1.98
CA LEU A 460 0.10 22.09 -3.14
C LEU A 460 -0.03 20.59 -3.49
N GLY A 461 0.93 19.76 -3.14
CA GLY A 461 0.81 18.30 -3.24
C GLY A 461 0.36 17.84 -4.62
N THR A 462 -0.76 17.11 -4.70
CA THR A 462 -1.33 16.60 -5.96
C THR A 462 -1.67 17.70 -6.96
N ILE A 463 -1.95 18.94 -6.53
CA ILE A 463 -2.27 20.08 -7.41
C ILE A 463 -1.13 20.38 -8.38
N VAL A 464 0.12 20.10 -8.01
CA VAL A 464 1.30 20.26 -8.89
C VAL A 464 1.14 19.49 -10.21
N ALA A 465 0.38 18.40 -10.22
CA ALA A 465 0.10 17.65 -11.45
C ALA A 465 -0.72 18.40 -12.50
N GLY A 466 -1.35 19.53 -12.11
CA GLY A 466 -2.02 20.45 -13.02
C GLY A 466 -1.08 21.42 -13.75
N ALA A 467 0.18 21.51 -13.32
CA ALA A 467 1.16 22.43 -13.89
C ALA A 467 1.57 22.04 -15.32
N SER A 468 2.02 23.04 -16.08
CA SER A 468 2.67 22.79 -17.37
C SER A 468 4.11 22.29 -17.16
N ALA A 469 4.70 21.70 -18.21
CA ALA A 469 6.11 21.29 -18.16
C ALA A 469 7.04 22.50 -17.95
N ASP A 470 6.71 23.63 -18.57
CA ASP A 470 7.46 24.88 -18.43
C ASP A 470 7.41 25.41 -16.99
N ASP A 471 6.22 25.39 -16.36
CA ASP A 471 6.09 25.79 -14.96
C ASP A 471 6.98 24.92 -14.04
N ILE A 472 6.91 23.58 -14.20
CA ILE A 472 7.70 22.65 -13.39
C ILE A 472 9.20 22.83 -13.66
N ASN A 473 9.61 23.01 -14.92
CA ASN A 473 11.00 23.19 -15.30
C ASN A 473 11.58 24.52 -14.77
N ASN A 474 10.76 25.56 -14.64
CA ASN A 474 11.15 26.87 -14.12
C ASN A 474 11.19 26.95 -12.58
N LEU A 475 10.69 25.94 -11.87
CA LEU A 475 10.85 25.86 -10.41
C LEU A 475 12.33 25.80 -10.02
N THR A 476 12.65 26.34 -8.84
CA THR A 476 13.99 26.22 -8.25
C THR A 476 14.31 24.77 -7.89
N LEU A 477 15.60 24.43 -7.74
CA LEU A 477 16.02 23.07 -7.35
C LEU A 477 15.40 22.63 -6.01
N ALA A 478 15.33 23.54 -5.04
CA ALA A 478 14.72 23.26 -3.74
C ALA A 478 13.21 22.98 -3.86
N GLN A 479 12.50 23.74 -4.70
CA GLN A 479 11.09 23.52 -4.99
C GLN A 479 10.83 22.20 -5.72
N LYS A 480 11.66 21.83 -6.69
CA LYS A 480 11.58 20.55 -7.41
C LYS A 480 11.72 19.36 -6.45
N ALA A 481 12.58 19.47 -5.44
CA ALA A 481 12.75 18.44 -4.42
C ALA A 481 11.50 18.25 -3.52
N GLU A 482 10.67 19.28 -3.37
CA GLU A 482 9.43 19.28 -2.59
C GLU A 482 8.20 18.74 -3.34
N ILE A 483 8.32 18.40 -4.64
CA ILE A 483 7.21 17.80 -5.40
C ILE A 483 6.86 16.47 -4.75
N LYS A 484 5.66 16.36 -4.17
CA LYS A 484 5.22 15.19 -3.40
C LYS A 484 5.08 13.95 -4.28
N PRO A 485 5.38 12.75 -3.74
CA PRO A 485 5.22 11.47 -4.44
C PRO A 485 3.83 11.26 -5.06
N ALA A 486 2.78 11.66 -4.35
CA ALA A 486 1.39 11.53 -4.79
C ALA A 486 1.06 12.35 -6.06
N ALA A 487 1.82 13.42 -6.35
CA ALA A 487 1.62 14.23 -7.55
C ALA A 487 2.19 13.56 -8.81
N ILE A 488 3.31 12.84 -8.67
CA ILE A 488 4.05 12.26 -9.79
C ILE A 488 3.17 11.40 -10.70
N PRO A 489 2.42 10.38 -10.21
CA PRO A 489 1.61 9.54 -11.09
C PRO A 489 0.43 10.28 -11.73
N LEU A 490 0.05 11.45 -11.19
CA LEU A 490 -1.03 12.28 -11.70
C LEU A 490 -0.56 13.24 -12.81
N ILE A 491 0.75 13.52 -12.93
CA ILE A 491 1.30 14.35 -14.01
C ILE A 491 1.07 13.61 -15.35
N PRO A 492 0.37 14.22 -16.32
CA PRO A 492 0.15 13.61 -17.62
C PRO A 492 1.44 13.20 -18.29
N ARG A 493 1.42 12.10 -19.04
CA ARG A 493 2.61 11.54 -19.69
C ARG A 493 3.29 12.57 -20.58
N GLU A 494 2.51 13.34 -21.34
CA GLU A 494 2.99 14.35 -22.27
C GLU A 494 3.76 15.45 -21.53
N VAL A 495 3.23 15.92 -20.40
CA VAL A 495 3.88 16.90 -19.52
C VAL A 495 5.15 16.32 -18.91
N PHE A 496 5.07 15.08 -18.39
CA PHE A 496 6.20 14.42 -17.74
C PHE A 496 7.37 14.18 -18.70
N SER A 497 7.07 13.81 -19.96
CA SER A 497 8.08 13.58 -21.00
C SER A 497 8.85 14.86 -21.40
N ALA A 498 8.25 16.03 -21.18
CA ALA A 498 8.85 17.33 -21.46
C ALA A 498 9.65 17.92 -20.28
N LEU A 499 9.75 17.21 -19.15
CA LEU A 499 10.58 17.62 -18.03
C LEU A 499 12.07 17.55 -18.39
N SER A 500 12.83 18.55 -17.97
CA SER A 500 14.26 18.61 -18.25
C SER A 500 15.03 17.56 -17.44
N PRO A 501 16.22 17.11 -17.91
CA PRO A 501 17.08 16.23 -17.14
C PRO A 501 17.43 16.81 -15.75
N GLU A 502 17.57 18.14 -15.64
CA GLU A 502 17.79 18.82 -14.36
C GLU A 502 16.59 18.67 -13.41
N THR A 503 15.37 18.83 -13.91
CA THR A 503 14.15 18.61 -13.14
C THR A 503 14.09 17.18 -12.60
N ILE A 504 14.34 16.18 -13.47
CA ILE A 504 14.35 14.76 -13.05
C ILE A 504 15.42 14.50 -11.98
N ARG A 505 16.61 15.11 -12.11
CA ARG A 505 17.68 14.98 -11.11
C ARG A 505 17.28 15.55 -9.75
N ALA A 506 16.55 16.67 -9.73
CA ALA A 506 16.19 17.40 -8.53
C ALA A 506 15.04 16.76 -7.72
N LEU A 507 14.27 15.84 -8.31
CA LEU A 507 13.19 15.15 -7.61
C LEU A 507 13.72 14.32 -6.41
N GLY A 508 12.97 14.36 -5.32
CA GLY A 508 13.22 13.55 -4.12
C GLY A 508 13.07 12.05 -4.38
N PHE A 509 13.69 11.23 -3.53
CA PHE A 509 13.72 9.76 -3.70
C PHE A 509 12.31 9.16 -3.82
N SER A 510 11.41 9.48 -2.90
CA SER A 510 10.05 8.93 -2.89
C SER A 510 9.26 9.35 -4.14
N SER A 511 9.52 10.54 -4.68
CA SER A 511 8.87 11.03 -5.89
C SER A 511 9.40 10.30 -7.12
N LEU A 512 10.70 10.04 -7.18
CA LEU A 512 11.30 9.19 -8.21
C LEU A 512 10.75 7.75 -8.16
N MET A 513 10.54 7.20 -6.97
CA MET A 513 9.92 5.87 -6.81
C MET A 513 8.43 5.85 -7.20
N SER A 514 7.79 7.02 -7.34
CA SER A 514 6.40 7.15 -7.79
C SER A 514 6.27 7.31 -9.32
N ILE A 515 7.40 7.38 -10.04
CA ILE A 515 7.39 7.40 -11.50
C ILE A 515 6.82 6.08 -12.02
N THR A 516 5.74 6.19 -12.78
CA THR A 516 5.09 5.05 -13.42
C THR A 516 5.96 4.49 -14.55
N THR A 517 5.80 3.20 -14.88
CA THR A 517 6.51 2.59 -16.02
C THR A 517 6.23 3.34 -17.33
N GLN A 518 5.01 3.84 -17.50
CA GLN A 518 4.62 4.59 -18.69
C GLN A 518 5.33 5.95 -18.77
N GLN A 519 5.44 6.67 -17.66
CA GLN A 519 6.19 7.93 -17.58
C GLN A 519 7.69 7.70 -17.84
N TYR A 520 8.30 6.72 -17.19
CA TYR A 520 9.71 6.40 -17.41
C TYR A 520 10.01 6.10 -18.89
N ASN A 521 9.18 5.26 -19.54
CA ASN A 521 9.35 4.90 -20.93
C ASN A 521 9.15 6.07 -21.91
N SER A 522 8.52 7.16 -21.46
CA SER A 522 8.33 8.39 -22.26
C SER A 522 9.44 9.42 -22.09
N LEU A 523 10.35 9.23 -21.13
CA LEU A 523 11.45 10.16 -20.90
C LEU A 523 12.49 10.10 -22.04
N ASN A 524 13.15 11.23 -22.28
CA ASN A 524 14.31 11.28 -23.16
C ASN A 524 15.49 10.46 -22.59
N PRO A 525 16.44 10.00 -23.44
CA PRO A 525 17.55 9.17 -23.00
C PRO A 525 18.41 9.79 -21.89
N ALA A 526 18.65 11.11 -21.92
CA ALA A 526 19.42 11.79 -20.89
C ALA A 526 18.75 11.73 -19.51
N SER A 527 17.42 11.82 -19.46
CA SER A 527 16.64 11.71 -18.22
C SER A 527 16.58 10.27 -17.71
N GLN A 528 16.47 9.31 -18.63
CA GLN A 528 16.57 7.88 -18.29
C GLN A 528 17.95 7.54 -17.73
N ASP A 529 19.02 8.11 -18.30
CA ASP A 529 20.40 7.92 -17.85
C ASP A 529 20.65 8.45 -16.43
N ILE A 530 20.07 9.62 -16.10
CA ILE A 530 20.08 10.16 -14.73
C ILE A 530 19.43 9.19 -13.75
N LEU A 531 18.28 8.62 -14.12
CA LEU A 531 17.57 7.66 -13.29
C LEU A 531 18.35 6.35 -13.14
N SER A 532 18.95 5.83 -14.22
CA SER A 532 19.77 4.62 -14.14
C SER A 532 21.08 4.83 -13.38
N THR A 533 21.61 6.05 -13.35
CA THR A 533 22.80 6.38 -12.56
C THR A 533 22.45 6.50 -11.07
N ARG A 534 21.35 7.16 -10.72
CA ARG A 534 20.92 7.30 -9.32
C ARG A 534 20.34 6.02 -8.74
N PHE A 535 19.63 5.25 -9.54
CA PHE A 535 18.95 4.02 -9.14
C PHE A 535 19.19 2.93 -10.19
N PRO A 536 20.39 2.35 -10.19
CA PRO A 536 20.74 1.29 -11.13
C PRO A 536 19.72 0.17 -11.06
N ASN A 537 19.09 -0.12 -12.19
CA ASN A 537 18.13 -1.21 -12.39
C ASN A 537 16.70 -1.03 -11.86
N THR A 538 16.37 0.09 -11.21
CA THR A 538 15.01 0.32 -10.72
C THR A 538 13.98 0.58 -11.80
N PHE A 539 14.40 1.24 -12.86
CA PHE A 539 13.51 1.64 -13.95
C PHE A 539 13.65 0.78 -15.21
N LEU A 540 14.56 -0.19 -15.22
CA LEU A 540 14.55 -1.23 -16.24
C LEU A 540 13.19 -1.93 -16.20
N THR A 541 12.65 -2.29 -17.36
CA THR A 541 11.37 -3.01 -17.48
C THR A 541 11.39 -4.25 -16.58
N TYR A 542 10.86 -4.08 -15.37
CA TYR A 542 10.61 -5.16 -14.45
C TYR A 542 9.44 -5.93 -15.05
N VAL A 543 9.76 -7.03 -15.73
CA VAL A 543 8.79 -8.10 -15.91
C VAL A 543 8.51 -8.59 -14.50
N ILE A 544 7.33 -8.26 -14.00
CA ILE A 544 6.82 -8.82 -12.75
C ILE A 544 7.05 -10.33 -12.85
N PRO A 545 7.88 -10.95 -11.98
CA PRO A 545 7.85 -12.40 -11.85
C PRO A 545 6.39 -12.71 -11.60
N PRO A 546 5.75 -13.58 -12.40
CA PRO A 546 4.34 -13.89 -12.19
C PRO A 546 4.16 -14.09 -10.70
N SER A 547 3.32 -13.24 -10.09
CA SER A 547 2.83 -13.51 -8.75
C SER A 547 2.42 -14.96 -8.76
N ALA A 548 2.73 -15.70 -7.69
CA ALA A 548 2.43 -17.13 -7.62
C ALA A 548 1.06 -17.36 -8.25
N GLY A 549 1.08 -17.91 -9.48
CA GLY A 549 -0.15 -18.29 -10.15
C GLY A 549 -0.87 -19.18 -9.16
N PRO A 550 -2.21 -19.11 -9.06
CA PRO A 550 -2.97 -19.87 -8.08
C PRO A 550 -2.39 -21.28 -8.05
N GLY A 551 -1.66 -21.59 -6.97
CA GLY A 551 -0.90 -22.82 -6.86
C GLY A 551 -1.91 -23.92 -7.06
N LEU A 552 -1.79 -24.60 -8.20
CA LEU A 552 -2.65 -25.69 -8.68
C LEU A 552 -3.98 -25.77 -7.92
N LEU A 553 -4.90 -24.85 -8.26
CA LEU A 553 -6.30 -25.16 -8.15
C LEU A 553 -6.56 -26.31 -9.13
N ASN A 554 -6.24 -27.54 -8.72
CA ASN A 554 -7.00 -28.70 -9.15
C ASN A 554 -8.40 -28.51 -8.55
N VAL A 555 -9.16 -27.60 -9.16
CA VAL A 555 -10.60 -27.71 -9.19
C VAL A 555 -10.83 -28.95 -10.05
N PRO A 556 -11.25 -30.10 -9.48
CA PRO A 556 -11.86 -31.11 -10.34
C PRO A 556 -12.95 -30.38 -11.13
N PRO A 557 -12.98 -30.49 -12.47
CA PRO A 557 -13.87 -29.69 -13.29
C PRO A 557 -15.26 -29.76 -12.70
N SER A 558 -15.79 -28.59 -12.36
CA SER A 558 -17.15 -28.43 -11.91
C SER A 558 -18.06 -29.17 -12.88
N ALA A 559 -19.05 -29.89 -12.33
CA ALA A 559 -20.04 -30.70 -13.01
C ALA A 559 -21.02 -29.87 -13.88
N VAL A 560 -20.47 -28.96 -14.68
CA VAL A 560 -21.15 -28.13 -15.69
C VAL A 560 -20.63 -28.48 -17.09
N ALA A 561 -19.43 -29.07 -17.21
CA ALA A 561 -18.96 -29.66 -18.47
C ALA A 561 -19.62 -31.03 -18.81
N ALA A 562 -20.24 -31.70 -17.82
CA ALA A 562 -20.99 -32.94 -18.04
C ALA A 562 -22.37 -32.72 -18.68
N ALA A 563 -22.88 -31.48 -18.72
CA ALA A 563 -24.18 -31.16 -19.32
C ALA A 563 -24.11 -30.87 -20.84
N GLN A 564 -22.92 -30.54 -21.37
CA GLN A 564 -22.74 -30.26 -22.80
C GLN A 564 -22.32 -31.50 -23.61
N GLY A 565 -21.75 -32.53 -22.96
CA GLY A 565 -21.51 -33.84 -23.57
C GLY A 565 -22.78 -34.71 -23.68
N LEU A 566 -23.73 -34.57 -22.75
CA LEU A 566 -24.99 -35.32 -22.78
C LEU A 566 -25.92 -34.86 -23.91
N HIS A 567 -25.89 -33.59 -24.32
CA HIS A 567 -26.76 -33.07 -25.37
C HIS A 567 -26.35 -33.50 -26.79
N MET A 568 -25.07 -33.80 -27.02
CA MET A 568 -24.56 -34.34 -28.29
C MET A 568 -24.76 -35.85 -28.40
N ALA A 569 -24.59 -36.59 -27.30
CA ALA A 569 -24.83 -38.04 -27.26
C ALA A 569 -26.33 -38.40 -27.35
N VAL A 570 -27.22 -37.59 -26.74
CA VAL A 570 -28.68 -37.79 -26.85
C VAL A 570 -29.19 -37.44 -28.26
N LYS A 571 -28.61 -36.45 -28.95
CA LYS A 571 -28.96 -36.14 -30.35
C LYS A 571 -28.50 -37.21 -31.35
N THR A 572 -27.38 -37.89 -31.10
CA THR A 572 -26.91 -39.00 -31.94
C THR A 572 -27.66 -40.31 -31.66
N LEU A 573 -28.09 -40.55 -30.41
CA LEU A 573 -28.92 -41.73 -30.09
C LEU A 573 -30.36 -41.60 -30.63
N VAL A 574 -30.96 -40.41 -30.59
CA VAL A 574 -32.32 -40.16 -31.15
C VAL A 574 -32.32 -40.24 -32.68
N ALA A 575 -31.24 -39.84 -33.35
CA ALA A 575 -31.09 -40.02 -34.81
C ALA A 575 -30.91 -41.51 -35.20
N ALA A 576 -30.18 -42.30 -34.41
CA ALA A 576 -29.97 -43.72 -34.68
C ALA A 576 -31.20 -44.61 -34.37
N MET A 577 -32.08 -44.19 -33.46
CA MET A 577 -33.32 -44.93 -33.14
C MET A 577 -34.52 -44.60 -34.05
N LEU A 578 -34.43 -43.57 -34.89
CA LEU A 578 -35.46 -43.22 -35.89
C LEU A 578 -35.16 -43.79 -37.30
N LEU A 579 -34.03 -44.47 -37.48
CA LEU A 579 -33.62 -45.06 -38.75
C LEU A 579 -34.16 -46.48 -39.09
N PRO A 580 -34.81 -47.26 -38.18
CA PRO A 580 -35.50 -48.49 -38.59
C PRO A 580 -36.94 -48.24 -39.08
N SER A 581 -37.52 -47.05 -38.86
CA SER A 581 -38.96 -46.80 -39.12
C SER A 581 -39.26 -46.10 -40.45
N LEU A 582 -38.24 -45.79 -41.27
CA LEU A 582 -38.42 -45.20 -42.61
C LEU A 582 -38.21 -46.18 -43.77
N CYS A 583 -37.80 -47.44 -43.51
CA CYS A 583 -37.68 -48.48 -44.54
C CYS A 583 -38.95 -49.34 -44.75
N LEU A 584 -40.08 -48.97 -44.14
CA LEU A 584 -41.37 -49.66 -44.30
C LEU A 584 -42.47 -48.79 -44.94
N LEU A 585 -42.10 -47.64 -45.51
CA LEU A 585 -43.02 -46.74 -46.25
C LEU A 585 -42.60 -46.49 -47.71
N LEU A 586 -41.61 -47.24 -48.22
CA LEU A 586 -41.25 -47.33 -49.63
C LEU A 586 -40.94 -48.79 -50.00
N ALA A 587 -41.97 -49.63 -49.94
CA ALA A 587 -42.12 -50.90 -50.65
C ALA A 587 -43.60 -51.17 -50.86
#